data_AF-A0A3B3S4A8-F1
#
_entry.id   AF-A0A3B3S4A8-F1
#
_cell.length_a   1.000
_cell.length_b   1.000
_cell.length_c   1.000
_cell.angle_alpha   90.00
_cell.angle_beta   90.00
_cell.angle_gamma   90.00
#
_symmetry.space_group_name_H-M   'P 1'
#
loop_
_entity.id
_entity.type
_entity.pdbx_description
1 polymer ?
#
loop_
_entity_poly.entity_id
_entity_poly.type
_entity_poly.pdbx_seq_one_letter_code
_entity_poly.pdbx_strand_id
1 'polypeptide(L)'
;MARANDGAYFKRSSLFWMLTITLSLGFYTWTVFWPDQVPYASMGPLGSFFQYLVKQHFTVMYYGWWLVWMIHISEAFYSQKLCRDKGVDSQLARSMWFVQTFLFGIASLGLLMKYRPDARLKRH
;
A
#
# COMPACT_ATOMS: atom_id res chain seq x y z
N MET A 1 4.16 -30.36 17.85
CA MET A 1 4.80 -29.17 17.24
C MET A 1 3.70 -28.21 16.81
N ALA A 2 3.33 -27.26 17.69
CA ALA A 2 2.14 -26.43 17.49
C ALA A 2 2.46 -25.22 16.60
N ARG A 3 1.75 -25.10 15.47
CA ARG A 3 1.67 -23.89 14.62
C ARG A 3 0.78 -22.83 15.24
N ALA A 4 1.10 -22.39 16.45
CA ALA A 4 0.28 -21.45 17.20
C ALA A 4 1.11 -20.24 17.62
N ASN A 5 1.46 -19.34 16.67
CA ASN A 5 1.58 -17.90 17.01
C ASN A 5 1.86 -16.92 15.86
N ASP A 6 2.09 -17.36 14.62
CA ASP A 6 2.48 -16.41 13.55
C ASP A 6 1.42 -15.34 13.25
N GLY A 7 0.15 -15.65 13.52
CA GLY A 7 -0.97 -14.70 13.39
C GLY A 7 -1.05 -13.64 14.50
N ALA A 8 -0.29 -13.77 15.59
CA ALA A 8 -0.35 -12.81 16.69
C ALA A 8 0.40 -11.50 16.40
N TYR A 9 1.32 -11.51 15.43
CA TYR A 9 2.19 -10.38 15.12
C TYR A 9 1.80 -9.57 13.88
N PHE A 10 0.73 -9.98 13.18
CA PHE A 10 0.28 -9.32 11.95
C PHE A 10 -1.17 -8.88 12.05
N LYS A 11 -1.46 -7.65 11.60
CA LYS A 11 -2.81 -7.13 11.52
C LYS A 11 -3.09 -6.65 10.11
N ARG A 12 -4.19 -7.14 9.53
CA ARG A 12 -4.59 -6.76 8.19
C ARG A 12 -5.07 -5.30 8.14
N SER A 13 -4.72 -4.58 7.09
CA SER A 13 -5.33 -3.31 6.72
C SER A 13 -6.85 -3.45 6.56
N SER A 14 -7.61 -2.38 6.83
CA SER A 14 -9.06 -2.41 6.63
C SER A 14 -9.39 -2.63 5.16
N LEU A 15 -10.46 -3.39 4.87
CA LEU A 15 -10.91 -3.63 3.50
C LEU A 15 -11.20 -2.35 2.73
N PHE A 16 -11.77 -1.33 3.41
CA PHE A 16 -11.99 -0.01 2.84
C PHE A 16 -10.70 0.54 2.21
N TRP A 17 -9.63 0.70 3.00
CA TRP A 17 -8.35 1.20 2.51
C TRP A 17 -7.70 0.30 1.46
N MET A 18 -7.81 -1.02 1.59
CA MET A 18 -7.27 -1.95 0.59
C MET A 18 -7.93 -1.75 -0.78
N LEU A 19 -9.26 -1.65 -0.81
CA LEU A 19 -10.02 -1.41 -2.04
C LEU A 19 -9.72 -0.03 -2.62
N THR A 20 -9.76 1.02 -1.80
CA THR A 20 -9.50 2.39 -2.26
C THR A 20 -8.13 2.50 -2.91
N ILE A 21 -7.08 1.98 -2.29
CA ILE A 21 -5.71 2.08 -2.83
C ILE A 21 -5.55 1.22 -4.08
N THR A 22 -6.09 0.00 -4.08
CA THR A 22 -6.03 -0.90 -5.24
C THR A 22 -6.71 -0.27 -6.45
N LEU A 23 -7.93 0.25 -6.28
CA LEU A 23 -8.67 0.90 -7.36
C LEU A 23 -7.98 2.19 -7.81
N SER A 24 -7.41 2.97 -6.88
CA SER A 24 -6.72 4.22 -7.20
C SER A 24 -5.43 3.98 -7.98
N LEU A 25 -4.58 3.06 -7.54
CA LEU A 25 -3.34 2.69 -8.25
C LEU A 25 -3.63 2.01 -9.58
N GLY A 26 -4.63 1.13 -9.63
CA GLY A 26 -5.08 0.49 -10.86
C GLY A 26 -5.58 1.52 -11.87
N PHE A 27 -6.46 2.43 -11.44
CA PHE A 27 -6.96 3.50 -12.28
C PHE A 27 -5.85 4.46 -12.73
N TYR A 28 -4.92 4.82 -11.85
CA TYR A 28 -3.80 5.69 -12.22
C TYR A 28 -2.88 5.01 -13.24
N THR A 29 -2.56 3.74 -13.03
CA THR A 29 -1.79 2.93 -13.99
C THR A 29 -2.51 2.84 -15.33
N TRP A 30 -3.82 2.59 -15.33
CA TRP A 30 -4.62 2.53 -16.54
C TRP A 30 -4.60 3.86 -17.30
N THR A 31 -4.75 4.97 -16.57
CA THR A 31 -4.71 6.34 -17.08
C THR A 31 -3.35 6.72 -17.67
N VAL A 32 -2.24 6.24 -17.09
CA VAL A 32 -0.88 6.55 -17.56
C VAL A 32 -0.47 5.69 -18.76
N PHE A 33 -0.79 4.39 -18.76
CA PHE A 33 -0.25 3.45 -19.76
C PHE A 33 -1.23 3.07 -20.87
N TRP A 34 -2.55 3.13 -20.62
CA TRP A 34 -3.56 2.94 -21.66
C TRP A 34 -4.65 4.02 -21.59
N PRO A 35 -4.26 5.30 -21.71
CA PRO A 35 -5.18 6.41 -21.55
C PRO A 35 -6.39 6.34 -22.50
N ASP A 36 -6.22 5.85 -23.73
CA ASP A 36 -7.28 5.79 -24.73
C ASP A 36 -8.38 4.75 -24.41
N GLN A 37 -8.08 3.80 -23.51
CA GLN A 37 -9.05 2.77 -23.09
C GLN A 37 -9.88 3.21 -21.88
N VAL A 38 -9.47 4.27 -21.19
CA VAL A 38 -10.17 4.77 -20.01
C VAL A 38 -11.48 5.45 -20.44
N PRO A 39 -12.64 5.06 -19.90
CA PRO A 39 -13.93 5.62 -20.31
C PRO A 39 -14.19 6.98 -19.63
N TYR A 40 -13.37 8.00 -19.91
CA TYR A 40 -13.46 9.31 -19.25
C TYR A 40 -14.87 9.93 -19.30
N ALA A 41 -15.60 9.74 -20.40
CA ALA A 41 -16.95 10.29 -20.58
C ALA A 41 -17.96 9.75 -19.55
N SER A 42 -17.83 8.50 -19.10
CA SER A 42 -18.75 7.90 -18.12
C SER A 42 -18.40 8.27 -16.67
N MET A 43 -17.22 8.86 -16.44
CA MET A 43 -16.73 9.22 -15.11
C MET A 43 -17.07 10.66 -14.70
N GLY A 44 -17.83 11.40 -15.52
CA GLY A 44 -18.27 12.76 -15.24
C GLY A 44 -17.08 13.74 -15.05
N PRO A 45 -17.17 14.68 -14.10
CA PRO A 45 -16.12 15.70 -13.89
C PRO A 45 -14.73 15.13 -13.61
N LEU A 46 -14.65 14.00 -12.88
CA LEU A 46 -13.38 13.32 -12.62
C LEU A 46 -12.74 12.81 -13.91
N GLY A 47 -13.55 12.23 -14.80
CA GLY A 47 -13.08 11.79 -16.10
C GLY A 47 -12.50 12.93 -16.94
N SER A 48 -13.21 14.05 -17.03
CA SER A 48 -12.72 15.24 -17.75
C SER A 48 -11.40 15.77 -17.16
N PHE A 49 -11.26 15.75 -15.83
CA PHE A 49 -10.03 16.16 -15.16
C PHE A 49 -8.84 15.25 -15.51
N PHE A 50 -8.98 13.93 -15.38
CA PHE A 50 -7.90 13.00 -15.72
C PHE A 50 -7.58 13.02 -17.22
N GLN A 51 -8.58 13.19 -18.08
CA GLN A 51 -8.37 13.33 -19.52
C GLN A 51 -7.57 14.60 -19.84
N TYR A 52 -7.85 15.71 -19.17
CA TYR A 52 -7.06 16.94 -19.28
C TYR A 52 -5.62 16.72 -18.82
N LEU A 53 -5.41 16.09 -17.67
CA LEU A 53 -4.08 15.80 -17.13
C LEU A 53 -3.25 14.93 -18.08
N VAL A 54 -3.83 13.87 -18.64
CA VAL A 54 -3.14 13.01 -19.60
C VAL A 54 -2.80 13.79 -20.88
N LYS A 55 -3.73 14.59 -21.41
CA LYS A 55 -3.52 15.30 -22.68
C LYS A 55 -2.52 16.45 -22.56
N GLN A 56 -2.54 17.18 -21.44
CA GLN A 56 -1.77 18.42 -21.28
C GLN A 56 -0.54 18.26 -20.37
N HIS A 57 -0.56 17.28 -19.47
CA HIS A 57 0.44 17.09 -18.42
C HIS A 57 0.92 15.64 -18.32
N PHE A 58 1.00 14.91 -19.45
CA PHE A 58 1.41 13.50 -19.47
C PHE A 58 2.72 13.24 -18.74
N THR A 59 3.73 14.10 -18.94
CA THR A 59 5.03 13.98 -18.28
C THR A 59 4.91 14.00 -16.76
N VAL A 60 4.03 14.85 -16.21
CA VAL A 60 3.77 14.90 -14.76
C VAL A 60 3.08 13.62 -14.29
N MET A 61 2.10 13.11 -15.05
CA MET A 61 1.41 11.85 -14.75
C MET A 61 2.38 10.65 -14.76
N TYR A 62 3.29 10.60 -15.74
CA TYR A 62 4.26 9.52 -15.85
C TYR A 62 5.28 9.52 -14.69
N TYR A 63 5.89 10.67 -14.39
CA TYR A 63 6.82 10.76 -13.26
C TYR A 63 6.11 10.65 -11.91
N GLY A 64 4.88 11.14 -11.80
CA GLY A 64 4.05 10.96 -10.63
C GLY A 64 3.75 9.49 -10.35
N TRP A 65 3.52 8.68 -11.38
CA TRP A 65 3.33 7.24 -11.22
C TRP A 65 4.58 6.57 -10.64
N TRP A 66 5.76 6.90 -11.16
CA TRP A 66 7.03 6.40 -10.61
C TRP A 66 7.25 6.86 -9.17
N LEU A 67 6.94 8.12 -8.86
CA LEU A 67 7.05 8.67 -7.51
C LEU A 67 6.18 7.91 -6.52
N VAL A 68 4.94 7.57 -6.88
CA VAL A 68 4.03 6.78 -6.03
C VAL A 68 4.63 5.40 -5.72
N TRP A 69 5.18 4.70 -6.71
CA TRP A 69 5.85 3.42 -6.46
C TRP A 69 7.10 3.56 -5.61
N MET A 70 7.90 4.61 -5.81
CA MET A 70 9.06 4.89 -4.96
C MET A 70 8.67 5.15 -3.50
N ILE A 71 7.55 5.84 -3.26
CA ILE A 71 6.99 6.03 -1.91
C ILE A 71 6.59 4.68 -1.32
N HIS A 72 5.80 3.86 -2.03
CA HIS A 72 5.37 2.55 -1.56
C HIS A 72 6.55 1.61 -1.23
N ILE A 73 7.59 1.62 -2.07
CA ILE A 73 8.84 0.88 -1.83
C ILE A 73 9.52 1.37 -0.56
N SER A 74 9.64 2.70 -0.40
CA SER A 74 10.26 3.31 0.78
C SER A 74 9.49 2.96 2.06
N GLU A 75 8.16 3.03 2.03
CA GLU A 75 7.28 2.63 3.14
C GLU A 75 7.42 1.15 3.48
N ALA A 76 7.52 0.28 2.46
CA ALA A 76 7.69 -1.16 2.66
C ALA A 76 9.04 -1.47 3.34
N PHE A 77 10.13 -0.84 2.91
CA PHE A 77 11.42 -0.99 3.59
C PHE A 77 11.41 -0.42 5.01
N TYR A 78 10.76 0.72 5.21
CA TYR A 78 10.60 1.29 6.54
C TYR A 78 9.77 0.38 7.47
N SER A 79 8.76 -0.31 6.94
CA SER A 79 7.96 -1.27 7.73
C SER A 79 8.82 -2.40 8.29
N GLN A 80 9.85 -2.85 7.56
CA GLN A 80 10.80 -3.85 8.07
C GLN A 80 11.58 -3.37 9.28
N LYS A 81 12.10 -2.14 9.20
CA LYS A 81 12.79 -1.51 10.33
C LYS A 81 11.84 -1.38 11.52
N LEU A 82 10.65 -0.84 11.29
CA LEU A 82 9.66 -0.61 12.34
C LEU A 82 9.18 -1.91 13.02
N CYS A 83 9.04 -3.00 12.27
CA CYS A 83 8.75 -4.31 12.86
C CYS A 83 9.86 -4.77 13.80
N ARG A 84 11.14 -4.63 13.42
CA ARG A 84 12.29 -4.97 14.28
C ARG A 84 12.32 -4.11 15.53
N ASP A 85 12.13 -2.79 15.37
CA ASP A 85 12.11 -1.84 16.48
C ASP A 85 10.98 -2.14 17.49
N LYS A 86 9.87 -2.72 17.02
CA LYS A 86 8.76 -3.17 17.86
C LYS A 86 8.97 -4.58 18.45
N GLY A 87 10.01 -5.31 18.07
CA GLY A 87 10.27 -6.68 18.53
C GLY A 87 9.37 -7.73 17.88
N VAL A 88 9.00 -7.53 16.61
CA VAL A 88 8.35 -8.57 15.81
C VAL A 88 9.43 -9.50 15.26
N ASP A 89 9.69 -10.60 15.97
CA ASP A 89 10.79 -11.51 15.63
C ASP A 89 10.43 -12.55 14.56
N SER A 90 9.14 -12.81 14.33
CA SER A 90 8.68 -13.73 13.29
C SER A 90 8.98 -13.18 11.89
N GLN A 91 9.83 -13.89 11.13
CA GLN A 91 10.17 -13.56 9.76
C GLN A 91 8.93 -13.56 8.85
N LEU A 92 7.96 -14.46 9.10
CA LEU A 92 6.71 -14.51 8.36
C LEU A 92 5.87 -13.24 8.60
N ALA A 93 5.70 -12.84 9.86
CA ALA A 93 4.95 -11.63 10.21
C ALA A 93 5.60 -10.37 9.61
N ARG A 94 6.94 -10.28 9.65
CA ARG A 94 7.70 -9.21 9.00
C ARG A 94 7.47 -9.19 7.49
N SER A 95 7.53 -10.33 6.80
CA SER A 95 7.23 -10.42 5.38
C SER A 95 5.80 -10.00 5.05
N MET A 96 4.82 -10.39 5.88
CA MET A 96 3.42 -9.97 5.71
C MET A 96 3.27 -8.44 5.85
N TRP A 97 3.92 -7.83 6.85
CA TRP A 97 3.95 -6.35 6.98
C TRP A 97 4.64 -5.66 5.81
N PHE A 98 5.72 -6.24 5.28
CA PHE A 98 6.39 -5.73 4.07
C PHE A 98 5.42 -5.72 2.88
N VAL A 99 4.87 -6.89 2.55
CA VAL A 99 3.99 -7.07 1.38
C VAL A 99 2.75 -6.19 1.51
N GLN A 100 2.10 -6.18 2.67
CA GLN A 100 0.94 -5.34 2.91
C GLN A 100 1.27 -3.84 2.78
N THR A 101 2.44 -3.41 3.24
CA THR A 101 2.86 -2.01 3.15
C THR A 101 3.29 -1.62 1.75
N PHE A 102 3.92 -2.52 1.00
CA PHE A 102 4.19 -2.30 -0.43
C PHE A 102 2.88 -2.11 -1.21
N LEU A 103 1.86 -2.93 -0.95
CA LEU A 103 0.59 -2.87 -1.68
C LEU A 103 -0.31 -1.69 -1.25
N PHE A 104 -0.36 -1.41 0.06
CA PHE A 104 -1.34 -0.46 0.62
C PHE A 104 -0.70 0.76 1.30
N GLY A 105 0.61 0.95 1.12
CA GLY A 105 1.37 2.11 1.54
C GLY A 105 1.10 2.55 2.98
N ILE A 106 0.88 3.86 3.13
CA ILE A 106 0.62 4.53 4.40
C ILE A 106 -0.54 3.93 5.21
N ALA A 107 -1.55 3.32 4.57
CA ALA A 107 -2.66 2.71 5.31
C ALA A 107 -2.20 1.49 6.12
N SER A 108 -1.30 0.69 5.55
CA SER A 108 -0.65 -0.42 6.26
C SER A 108 0.41 0.09 7.24
N LEU A 109 1.25 1.04 6.81
CA LEU A 109 2.30 1.57 7.67
C LEU A 109 1.71 2.27 8.91
N GLY A 110 0.65 3.04 8.75
CA GLY A 110 -0.10 3.68 9.84
C GLY A 110 -0.70 2.68 10.82
N LEU A 111 -1.16 1.53 10.31
CA LEU A 111 -1.60 0.43 11.15
C LEU A 111 -0.43 -0.16 11.95
N LEU A 112 0.72 -0.40 11.31
CA LEU A 112 1.94 -0.90 11.97
C LEU A 112 2.48 0.09 13.02
N MET A 113 2.45 1.40 12.75
CA MET A 113 2.86 2.43 13.70
C MET A 113 2.03 2.36 14.99
N LYS A 114 0.71 2.20 14.87
CA LYS A 114 -0.21 2.05 16.01
C LYS A 114 -0.18 0.67 16.66
N TYR A 115 0.28 -0.35 15.92
CA TYR A 115 0.37 -1.71 16.41
C TYR A 115 1.33 -1.81 17.60
N ARG A 116 0.88 -2.47 18.67
CA ARG A 116 1.68 -2.82 19.85
C ARG A 116 1.75 -4.35 19.90
N PRO A 117 2.93 -4.97 19.80
CA PRO A 117 3.05 -6.41 19.94
C PRO A 117 2.67 -6.82 21.37
N ASP A 118 1.88 -7.87 21.49
CA ASP A 118 1.40 -8.36 22.78
C ASP A 118 2.58 -8.81 23.66
N ALA A 119 2.79 -8.13 24.79
CA ALA A 119 3.89 -8.40 25.72
C ALA A 119 3.86 -9.83 26.31
N ARG A 120 2.70 -10.50 26.27
CA ARG A 120 2.51 -11.88 26.77
C ARG A 120 3.18 -12.95 25.91
N LEU A 121 3.52 -12.64 24.65
CA LEU A 121 4.13 -13.60 23.74
C LEU A 121 5.67 -13.60 23.78
N LYS A 122 6.27 -12.69 24.56
CA LYS A 122 7.72 -12.67 24.83
C LYS A 122 8.18 -13.74 25.84
N ARG A 123 7.27 -14.54 26.41
CA ARG A 123 7.55 -15.39 27.59
C ARG A 123 7.56 -16.90 27.34
N HIS A 124 7.55 -17.38 26.10
CA HIS A 124 7.61 -18.81 25.80
C HIS A 124 8.59 -19.11 24.67
#